data_AF-A0AAW8ASS4-F1
#
_entry.id   AF-A0AAW8ASS4-F1
#
_cell.length_a   1.000
_cell.length_b   1.000
_cell.length_c   1.000
_cell.angle_alpha   90.00
_cell.angle_beta   90.00
_cell.angle_gamma   90.00
#
_symmetry.space_group_name_H-M   'P 1'
#
loop_
_entity.id
_entity.type
_entity.pdbx_description
1 polymer ?
#
loop_
_entity_poly.entity_id
_entity_poly.type
_entity_poly.pdbx_seq_one_letter_code
_entity_poly.pdbx_strand_id
1 'polypeptide(L)' 'MKLIVYRDENGVVQNIGDWDYMITKDEDGLEIVNNPLPDGVTSKIEEVKINEDGSRAIAHDM' A
#
# COMPACT_ATOMS: atom_id res chain seq x y z
N MET A 1 -7.64 13.41 -0.89
CA MET A 1 -8.25 12.17 -1.45
C MET A 1 -7.92 10.99 -0.55
N LYS A 2 -8.75 9.94 -0.45
CA LYS A 2 -8.45 8.79 0.42
C LYS A 2 -7.78 7.68 -0.37
N LEU A 3 -6.60 7.23 0.07
CA LEU A 3 -5.83 6.14 -0.54
C LEU A 3 -5.33 5.19 0.54
N ILE A 4 -4.98 3.96 0.15
CA ILE A 4 -4.31 3.01 1.04
C ILE A 4 -2.85 3.46 1.21
N VAL A 5 -2.40 3.52 2.45
CA VAL A 5 -1.03 3.81 2.85
C VAL A 5 -0.48 2.58 3.54
N TYR A 6 0.69 2.15 3.10
CA TYR A 6 1.42 1.03 3.69
C TYR A 6 2.55 1.57 4.55
N ARG A 7 2.64 1.08 5.79
CA ARG A 7 3.66 1.48 6.77
C ARG A 7 4.33 0.27 7.37
N ASP A 8 5.63 0.35 7.62
CA ASP A 8 6.33 -0.68 8.38
C ASP A 8 5.98 -0.60 9.88
N GLU A 9 6.56 -1.52 10.66
CA GLU A 9 6.40 -1.61 12.11
C GLU A 9 6.88 -0.36 12.87
N ASN A 10 7.76 0.44 12.26
CA ASN A 10 8.25 1.72 12.80
C ASN A 10 7.36 2.91 12.39
N GLY A 11 6.31 2.66 11.61
CA GLY A 11 5.38 3.67 11.11
C GLY A 11 5.87 4.43 9.87
N VAL A 12 6.99 4.04 9.28
CA VAL A 12 7.57 4.66 8.08
C VAL A 12 6.73 4.26 6.87
N VAL A 13 6.38 5.24 6.05
CA VAL A 13 5.57 5.04 4.84
C VAL A 13 6.40 4.33 3.78
N GLN A 14 5.94 3.14 3.38
CA GLN A 14 6.56 2.32 2.35
C GLN A 14 5.88 2.49 0.98
N ASN A 15 4.55 2.70 0.96
CA ASN A 15 3.81 2.95 -0.28
C ASN A 15 2.52 3.75 -0.05
N ILE A 16 2.06 4.48 -1.07
CA ILE A 16 0.78 5.22 -1.09
C ILE A 16 0.03 4.96 -2.40
N GLY A 17 -1.09 4.26 -2.32
CA GLY A 17 -1.89 3.81 -3.46
C GLY A 17 -2.11 2.31 -3.40
N ASP A 18 -2.53 1.72 -4.52
CA ASP A 18 -2.69 0.27 -4.60
C ASP A 18 -1.33 -0.43 -4.50
N TRP A 19 -1.30 -1.55 -3.79
CA TRP A 19 -0.21 -2.50 -3.84
C TRP A 19 -0.62 -3.61 -4.81
N ASP A 20 0.19 -3.83 -5.83
CA ASP A 20 -0.09 -4.84 -6.86
C ASP A 20 0.11 -6.24 -6.28
N TYR A 21 -0.94 -6.78 -5.66
CA TYR A 21 -1.03 -8.21 -5.35
C TYR A 21 -1.42 -8.93 -6.63
N MET A 22 -0.47 -9.62 -7.25
CA MET A 22 -0.81 -10.58 -8.28
C MET A 22 -1.26 -11.87 -7.59
N ILE A 23 -2.57 -12.15 -7.65
CA ILE A 23 -3.17 -13.41 -7.22
C ILE A 23 -3.39 -14.25 -8.47
N THR A 24 -2.60 -15.31 -8.64
CA THR A 24 -2.80 -16.30 -9.70
C THR A 24 -3.31 -17.58 -9.08
N LYS A 25 -4.32 -18.18 -9.69
CA LYS A 25 -4.81 -19.51 -9.30
C LYS A 25 -4.10 -20.57 -10.14
N ASP A 26 -3.50 -21.57 -9.51
CA ASP A 26 -2.93 -22.71 -10.24
C ASP A 26 -4.00 -23.76 -10.61
N GLU A 27 -3.60 -24.82 -11.31
CA GLU A 27 -4.48 -25.88 -11.80
C GLU A 27 -5.13 -26.71 -10.67
N ASP A 28 -4.51 -26.76 -9.49
CA ASP A 28 -5.03 -27.42 -8.28
C ASP A 28 -5.94 -26.48 -7.46
N GLY A 29 -6.04 -25.23 -7.89
CA GLY A 29 -6.87 -24.21 -7.28
C GLY A 29 -6.24 -23.48 -6.10
N LEU A 30 -4.92 -23.60 -5.91
CA LEU A 30 -4.15 -22.83 -4.95
C LEU A 30 -4.05 -21.36 -5.41
N GLU A 31 -4.32 -20.44 -4.49
CA GLU A 31 -4.06 -19.02 -4.72
C GLU A 31 -2.58 -18.71 -4.44
N ILE A 32 -1.84 -18.39 -5.49
CA ILE A 32 -0.44 -17.97 -5.42
C ILE A 32 -0.42 -16.44 -5.38
N VAL A 33 0.05 -15.89 -4.25
CA VAL A 33 0.27 -14.46 -4.07
C VAL A 33 1.73 -14.15 -4.38
N ASN A 34 2.00 -13.55 -5.53
CA ASN A 34 3.38 -13.28 -5.98
C ASN A 34 4.01 -12.03 -5.36
N ASN A 35 3.24 -11.22 -4.63
CA ASN A 35 3.74 -9.99 -4.02
C ASN A 35 3.04 -9.70 -2.68
N PRO A 36 3.19 -10.57 -1.66
CA PRO A 36 2.63 -10.31 -0.35
C PRO A 36 3.26 -9.04 0.25
N LEU A 37 2.57 -8.41 1.20
CA LEU A 37 3.20 -7.33 1.96
C LEU A 37 4.42 -7.86 2.70
N PRO A 38 5.52 -7.10 2.79
CA PRO A 38 6.64 -7.43 3.65
C PRO A 38 6.18 -7.62 5.10
N ASP A 39 6.88 -8.47 5.85
CA ASP A 39 6.58 -8.69 7.26
C ASP A 39 6.61 -7.37 8.04
N GLY A 40 5.63 -7.20 8.94
CA GLY A 40 5.47 -5.99 9.74
C GLY A 40 4.85 -4.80 8.99
N VAL A 41 4.62 -4.91 7.68
CA VAL A 41 3.92 -3.86 6.93
C VAL A 41 2.41 -3.96 7.16
N THR A 42 1.83 -2.84 7.58
CA THR A 42 0.39 -2.67 7.77
C THR A 42 -0.16 -1.71 6.72
N SER A 43 -1.46 -1.83 6.43
CA SER A 43 -2.14 -0.95 5.48
C SER A 43 -3.30 -0.22 6.15
N LYS A 44 -3.49 1.05 5.81
CA LYS A 44 -4.58 1.88 6.32
C LYS A 44 -5.05 2.87 5.27
N ILE A 45 -6.36 3.12 5.19
CA ILE A 45 -6.90 4.18 4.35
C ILE A 45 -6.66 5.52 5.06
N GLU A 46 -5.88 6.40 4.44
CA GLU A 46 -5.56 7.73 4.94
C GLU A 46 -5.87 8.79 3.88
N GLU A 47 -6.01 10.04 4.33
CA GLU A 47 -6.10 11.16 3.42
C GLU A 47 -4.72 11.49 2.87
N VAL A 48 -4.65 11.68 1.56
CA VAL A 48 -3.43 11.92 0.78
C VAL A 48 -3.67 13.15 -0.09
N LYS A 49 -2.64 14.00 -0.17
CA LYS A 49 -2.55 15.12 -1.10
C LYS A 49 -1.61 14.76 -2.24
N ILE A 50 -1.94 15.26 -3.42
CA ILE A 50 -1.05 15.25 -4.58
C ILE A 50 -0.44 16.65 -4.64
N ASN A 51 0.88 16.72 -4.58
CA ASN A 51 1.62 17.97 -4.71
C ASN A 51 1.68 18.41 -6.18
N GLU A 52 2.07 19.66 -6.44
CA GLU A 52 2.14 20.21 -7.80
C GLU A 52 3.15 19.46 -8.71
N ASP A 53 4.14 18.79 -8.12
CA ASP A 53 5.11 17.94 -8.82
C ASP A 53 4.58 16.53 -9.14
N GLY A 54 3.34 16.22 -8.76
CA GLY A 54 2.70 14.92 -8.91
C GLY A 54 3.04 13.91 -7.82
N SER A 55 3.90 14.26 -6.85
CA SER A 55 4.21 13.40 -5.71
C SER A 55 3.01 13.29 -4.76
N ARG A 56 2.90 12.15 -4.06
CA ARG A 56 1.85 11.88 -3.09
C ARG A 56 2.42 12.01 -1.68
N ALA A 57 1.72 12.73 -0.82
CA ALA A 57 2.06 12.86 0.59
C ALA A 57 0.82 12.64 1.44
N ILE A 58 1.00 12.09 2.63
CA ILE A 58 -0.09 11.98 3.59
C ILE A 58 -0.55 13.39 3.95
N ALA A 59 -1.85 13.63 3.84
CA ALA A 59 -2.49 14.83 4.35
C ALA A 59 -2.65 14.64 5.86
N HIS A 60 -1.52 14.62 6.58
CA HIS A 60 -1.54 14.79 8.02
C HIS A 60 -1.40 16.29 8.28
N ASP A 61 -2.36 16.83 9.03
CA ASP A 61 -2.37 18.20 9.52
C ASP A 61 -1.02 18.50 10.17
N MET A 62 -0.46 19.67 9.82
CA MET A 62 0.52 20.34 10.67
C MET A 62 -0.18 20.90 11.91
#